data_AF-A0A7J2NMM7-F1
#
_entry.id   AF-A0A7J2NMM7-F1
#
_cell.length_a   1.000
_cell.length_b   1.000
_cell.length_c   1.000
_cell.angle_alpha   90.00
_cell.angle_beta   90.00
_cell.angle_gamma   90.00
#
_symmetry.space_group_name_H-M   'P 1'
#
loop_
_entity.id
_entity.type
_entity.pdbx_description
1 polymer ?
#
loop_
_entity_poly.entity_id
_entity_poly.type
_entity_poly.pdbx_seq_one_letter_code
_entity_poly.pdbx_strand_id
1 'polypeptide(L)'
;MMQIREWQKEITRYAVEHGFDWTPKDIDTMLLRIHSEVSEASEAVRDENMKELAEEMADIFIRLANACEVMGIDLEEEVKRKHNKNLLRPKLHGRKRK
;
A
#
# COMPACT_ATOMS: atom_id res chain seq x y z
N MET A 1 0.80 19.46 -4.71
CA MET A 1 1.04 18.01 -4.84
C MET A 1 0.02 17.34 -3.93
N MET A 2 -0.66 16.30 -4.41
CA MET A 2 -1.76 15.66 -3.67
C MET A 2 -1.23 14.87 -2.46
N GLN A 3 -1.92 14.95 -1.34
CA GLN A 3 -1.63 14.26 -0.08
C GLN A 3 -2.10 12.79 -0.13
N ILE A 4 -1.50 11.90 0.67
CA ILE A 4 -1.89 10.47 0.67
C ILE A 4 -3.34 10.30 1.11
N ARG A 5 -3.80 11.12 2.07
CA ARG A 5 -5.20 11.14 2.52
C ARG A 5 -6.18 11.52 1.41
N GLU A 6 -5.75 12.28 0.41
CA GLU A 6 -6.57 12.67 -0.74
C GLU A 6 -6.66 11.50 -1.73
N TRP A 7 -5.54 10.81 -1.97
CA TRP A 7 -5.51 9.54 -2.71
C TRP A 7 -6.43 8.48 -2.09
N GLN A 8 -6.39 8.26 -0.78
CA GLN A 8 -7.25 7.29 -0.09
C GLN A 8 -8.74 7.48 -0.41
N LYS A 9 -9.20 8.73 -0.33
CA LYS A 9 -10.59 9.11 -0.63
C LYS A 9 -10.93 8.96 -2.10
N GLU A 10 -10.05 9.41 -2.98
CA GLU A 10 -10.26 9.31 -4.42
C GLU A 10 -10.34 7.85 -4.90
N ILE A 11 -9.38 7.02 -4.48
CA ILE A 11 -9.32 5.59 -4.81
C ILE A 11 -10.57 4.88 -4.32
N THR A 12 -10.96 5.12 -3.05
CA THR A 12 -12.10 4.42 -2.46
C THR A 12 -13.43 4.88 -3.06
N ARG A 13 -13.57 6.17 -3.37
CA ARG A 13 -14.71 6.68 -4.14
C ARG A 13 -14.81 5.97 -5.49
N TYR A 14 -13.71 5.89 -6.23
CA TYR A 14 -13.68 5.22 -7.53
C TYR A 14 -14.03 3.72 -7.41
N ALA A 15 -13.51 3.02 -6.40
CA ALA A 15 -13.83 1.62 -6.16
C ALA A 15 -15.34 1.40 -5.95
N VAL A 16 -15.98 2.23 -5.12
CA VAL A 16 -17.43 2.21 -4.88
C VAL A 16 -18.22 2.52 -6.16
N GLU A 17 -17.82 3.55 -6.92
CA GLU A 17 -18.45 3.89 -8.21
C GLU A 17 -18.41 2.74 -9.23
N HIS A 18 -17.45 1.82 -9.09
CA HIS A 18 -17.28 0.65 -9.95
C HIS A 18 -17.81 -0.65 -9.31
N GLY A 19 -18.61 -0.55 -8.25
CA GLY A 19 -19.31 -1.68 -7.63
C GLY A 19 -18.50 -2.47 -6.61
N PHE A 20 -17.37 -1.94 -6.12
CA PHE A 20 -16.59 -2.56 -5.05
C PHE A 20 -16.91 -1.91 -3.69
N ASP A 21 -18.03 -2.33 -3.10
CA ASP A 21 -18.52 -1.86 -1.80
C ASP A 21 -17.84 -2.57 -0.62
N TRP A 22 -16.53 -2.36 -0.47
CA TRP A 22 -15.75 -2.93 0.64
C TRP A 22 -16.21 -2.41 2.00
N THR A 23 -16.20 -3.29 2.99
CA THR A 23 -16.47 -2.96 4.39
C THR A 23 -15.30 -3.38 5.28
N PRO A 24 -15.21 -2.87 6.53
CA PRO A 24 -14.19 -3.32 7.47
C PRO A 24 -14.16 -4.83 7.73
N LYS A 25 -15.26 -5.55 7.45
CA LYS A 25 -15.31 -7.02 7.61
C LYS A 25 -14.49 -7.75 6.54
N ASP A 26 -14.21 -7.09 5.43
CA ASP A 26 -13.52 -7.67 4.27
C ASP A 26 -12.00 -7.48 4.33
N ILE A 27 -11.48 -6.97 5.45
CA ILE A 27 -10.06 -6.61 5.59
C ILE A 27 -9.12 -7.77 5.26
N ASP A 28 -9.45 -9.00 5.65
CA ASP A 28 -8.63 -10.17 5.33
C ASP A 28 -8.54 -10.38 3.81
N THR A 29 -9.65 -10.24 3.09
CA THR A 29 -9.68 -10.29 1.62
C THR A 29 -8.90 -9.13 1.01
N MET A 30 -9.03 -7.92 1.54
CA MET A 30 -8.27 -6.75 1.06
C MET A 30 -6.76 -6.94 1.24
N LEU A 31 -6.33 -7.51 2.37
CA LEU A 31 -4.92 -7.85 2.63
C LEU A 31 -4.40 -8.93 1.68
N LEU A 32 -5.22 -9.95 1.38
CA LEU A 32 -4.87 -10.96 0.38
C LEU A 32 -4.70 -10.37 -1.03
N ARG A 33 -5.51 -9.37 -1.39
CA ARG A 33 -5.33 -8.63 -2.65
C ARG A 33 -4.07 -7.77 -2.66
N ILE A 34 -3.66 -7.19 -1.54
CA ILE A 34 -2.34 -6.52 -1.47
C ILE A 34 -1.22 -7.55 -1.69
N HIS A 35 -1.37 -8.76 -1.15
CA HIS A 35 -0.40 -9.83 -1.35
C HIS A 35 -0.33 -10.32 -2.81
N SER A 36 -1.43 -10.31 -3.58
CA SER A 36 -1.38 -10.62 -5.01
C SER A 36 -0.51 -9.63 -5.77
N GLU A 37 -0.70 -8.32 -5.57
CA GLU A 37 0.07 -7.32 -6.32
C GLU A 37 1.57 -7.37 -5.95
N VAL A 38 1.90 -7.75 -4.69
CA VAL A 38 3.30 -8.01 -4.27
C VAL A 38 3.87 -9.24 -4.99
N SER A 39 3.04 -10.26 -5.24
CA SER A 39 3.45 -11.44 -5.99
C SER A 39 3.67 -11.10 -7.46
N GLU A 40 2.78 -10.33 -8.09
CA GLU A 40 2.90 -9.83 -9.46
C GLU A 40 4.16 -8.95 -9.62
N ALA A 41 4.43 -8.05 -8.68
CA ALA A 41 5.68 -7.29 -8.63
C ALA A 41 6.93 -8.20 -8.57
N SER A 42 6.85 -9.31 -7.83
CA SER A 42 7.95 -10.28 -7.74
C SER A 42 8.14 -11.06 -9.04
N GLU A 43 7.05 -11.35 -9.76
CA GLU A 43 7.09 -11.95 -11.09
C GLU A 43 7.72 -11.01 -12.11
N ALA A 44 7.32 -9.73 -12.11
CA ALA A 44 7.92 -8.70 -12.97
C ALA A 44 9.44 -8.56 -12.76
N VAL A 45 9.92 -8.69 -11.51
CA VAL A 45 11.37 -8.71 -11.21
C VAL A 45 12.05 -9.92 -11.83
N ARG A 46 11.45 -11.11 -11.69
CA ARG A 46 12.01 -12.36 -12.26
C ARG A 46 12.10 -12.27 -13.78
N ASP A 47 11.14 -11.60 -14.39
CA ASP A 47 11.02 -11.47 -15.84
C ASP A 47 11.75 -10.23 -16.38
N GLU A 48 12.52 -9.53 -15.52
CA GLU A 48 13.29 -8.31 -15.82
C GLU A 48 12.44 -7.17 -16.43
N ASN A 49 11.15 -7.15 -16.12
CA ASN A 49 10.18 -6.21 -16.67
C ASN A 49 9.97 -5.01 -15.73
N MET A 50 10.83 -3.99 -15.89
CA MET A 50 10.77 -2.78 -15.06
C MET A 50 9.49 -1.95 -15.23
N LYS A 51 8.80 -2.06 -16.38
CA LYS A 51 7.55 -1.33 -16.61
C LYS A 51 6.42 -1.94 -15.78
N GLU A 52 6.29 -3.26 -15.85
CA GLU A 52 5.30 -4.01 -15.08
C GLU A 52 5.58 -3.89 -13.58
N LEU A 53 6.85 -3.98 -13.15
CA LEU A 53 7.20 -3.71 -11.75
C LEU A 53 6.72 -2.32 -11.28
N ALA A 54 6.86 -1.28 -12.11
CA ALA A 54 6.41 0.06 -11.74
C ALA A 54 4.87 0.14 -11.63
N GLU A 55 4.15 -0.57 -12.49
CA GLU A 55 2.69 -0.70 -12.47
C GLU A 55 2.23 -1.43 -11.20
N GLU A 56 2.81 -2.58 -10.89
CA GLU A 56 2.46 -3.36 -9.70
C GLU A 56 2.79 -2.64 -8.39
N MET A 57 3.88 -1.86 -8.36
CA MET A 57 4.20 -1.01 -7.21
C MET A 57 3.15 0.09 -6.99
N ALA A 58 2.53 0.60 -8.06
CA ALA A 58 1.41 1.52 -7.95
C ALA A 58 0.15 0.81 -7.46
N ASP A 59 -0.12 -0.40 -7.95
CA ASP A 59 -1.27 -1.19 -7.52
C ASP A 59 -1.20 -1.59 -6.04
N ILE A 60 -0.01 -1.95 -5.53
CA ILE A 60 0.22 -2.14 -4.09
C ILE A 60 -0.19 -0.89 -3.30
N PHE A 61 0.22 0.30 -3.75
CA PHE A 61 -0.13 1.55 -3.09
C PHE A 61 -1.65 1.79 -3.13
N ILE A 62 -2.29 1.57 -4.28
CA ILE A 62 -3.72 1.78 -4.47
C ILE A 62 -4.53 0.86 -3.56
N ARG A 63 -4.19 -0.44 -3.52
CA ARG A 63 -4.83 -1.44 -2.65
C ARG A 63 -4.66 -1.11 -1.18
N LEU A 64 -3.45 -0.72 -0.77
CA LEU A 64 -3.17 -0.30 0.60
C LEU A 64 -3.98 0.94 0.99
N ALA A 65 -3.99 1.97 0.15
CA ALA A 65 -4.73 3.20 0.40
C ALA A 65 -6.24 2.95 0.53
N ASN A 66 -6.80 2.11 -0.35
CA ASN A 66 -8.21 1.70 -0.28
C ASN A 66 -8.52 0.95 1.03
N ALA A 67 -7.71 -0.05 1.39
CA ALA A 67 -7.87 -0.77 2.65
C ALA A 67 -7.80 0.15 3.87
N CYS A 68 -6.87 1.10 3.89
CA CYS A 68 -6.78 2.07 4.97
C CYS A 68 -8.01 2.97 5.05
N GLU A 69 -8.53 3.49 3.93
CA GLU A 69 -9.75 4.30 3.94
C GLU A 69 -10.96 3.51 4.46
N VAL A 70 -11.15 2.28 3.97
CA VAL A 70 -12.24 1.39 4.41
C VAL A 70 -12.15 1.10 5.91
N MET A 71 -10.94 0.96 6.45
CA MET A 71 -10.69 0.75 7.88
C MET A 71 -10.71 2.02 8.73
N GLY A 72 -10.88 3.21 8.13
CA GLY A 72 -10.82 4.49 8.84
C GLY A 72 -9.42 4.87 9.35
N ILE A 73 -8.36 4.36 8.69
CA ILE A 73 -6.96 4.62 9.01
C ILE A 73 -6.46 5.79 8.17
N ASP A 74 -5.95 6.84 8.82
CA ASP A 74 -5.20 7.91 8.16
C ASP A 74 -3.79 7.40 7.78
N LEU A 75 -3.65 6.92 6.55
CA LEU A 75 -2.40 6.32 6.07
C LEU A 75 -1.28 7.35 6.05
N GLU A 76 -1.58 8.61 5.73
CA GLU A 76 -0.57 9.65 5.70
C GLU A 76 0.03 9.91 7.08
N GLU A 77 -0.82 10.02 8.10
CA GLU A 77 -0.39 10.22 9.48
C GLU A 77 0.41 9.02 10.00
N GLU A 78 -0.02 7.79 9.71
CA GLU A 78 0.72 6.59 10.08
C GLU A 78 2.08 6.48 9.36
N VAL A 79 2.15 6.88 8.07
CA VAL A 79 3.42 6.98 7.34
C VAL A 79 4.34 8.02 7.98
N LYS A 80 3.85 9.23 8.27
CA LYS A 80 4.62 10.29 8.96
C LYS A 80 5.15 9.81 10.30
N ARG A 81 4.29 9.22 11.12
CA ARG A 81 4.64 8.66 12.44
C ARG A 81 5.69 7.56 12.32
N LYS A 82 5.51 6.61 11.40
CA LYS A 82 6.44 5.52 11.16
C LYS A 82 7.79 6.02 10.65
N HIS A 83 7.78 6.98 9.74
CA HIS A 83 8.99 7.59 9.18
C HIS A 83 9.81 8.28 10.28
N ASN A 84 9.18 9.10 11.11
CA ASN A 84 9.83 9.76 12.25
C ASN A 84 10.45 8.74 13.22
N LYS A 85 9.73 7.65 13.52
CA LYS A 85 10.29 6.54 14.32
C LYS A 85 11.47 5.85 13.66
N ASN A 86 11.50 5.73 12.33
CA ASN A 86 12.59 5.10 11.59
C ASN A 86 13.86 5.96 11.56
N LEU A 87 13.73 7.29 11.49
CA LEU A 87 14.86 8.23 11.53
C LEU A 87 15.67 8.14 12.83
N LEU A 88 15.02 7.77 13.93
CA LEU A 88 15.66 7.61 15.24
C LEU A 88 16.36 6.24 15.42
N ARG A 89 16.29 5.34 14.44
CA ARG A 89 16.82 3.99 14.61
C ARG A 89 18.34 3.96 14.37
N PRO A 90 19.11 3.21 15.18
CA PRO A 90 20.53 3.01 14.92
C PRO A 90 20.75 2.25 13.61
N LYS A 91 21.94 2.40 13.02
CA LYS A 91 22.35 1.73 11.77
C LYS A 91 22.08 0.23 11.85
N LEU A 92 21.40 -0.31 10.83
CA LEU A 92 20.96 -1.71 10.73
C LEU A 92 20.09 -2.21 11.89
N HIS A 93 19.55 -1.32 12.74
CA HIS A 93 18.87 -1.69 13.97
C HIS A 93 19.74 -2.59 14.87
N GLY A 94 21.07 -2.37 14.84
CA GLY A 94 22.05 -3.21 15.53
C GLY A 94 22.30 -4.58 14.90
N ARG A 95 21.75 -4.87 13.71
CA ARG A 95 21.96 -6.14 13.00
C ARG A 95 23.17 -6.07 12.07
N LYS A 96 23.79 -7.20 11.77
CA LYS A 96 24.75 -7.30 10.64
C LYS A 96 23.97 -7.52 9.35
N ARG A 97 24.48 -6.97 8.24
CA ARG A 97 23.93 -7.22 6.90
C ARG A 97 24.07 -8.72 6.62
N LYS A 98 22.97 -9.39 6.28
CA LYS A 98 22.99 -10.76 5.76
C LYS A 98 23.40 -10.73 4.30
#